data_AF-A0A7W1S651-F1
#
_entry.id   AF-A0A7W1S651-F1
#
_cell.length_a   1.000
_cell.length_b   1.000
_cell.length_c   1.000
_cell.angle_alpha   90.00
_cell.angle_beta   90.00
_cell.angle_gamma   90.00
#
_symmetry.space_group_name_H-M   'P 1'
#
loop_
_entity.id
_entity.type
_entity.pdbx_description
1 polymer ?
#
loop_
_entity_poly.entity_id
_entity_poly.type
_entity_poly.pdbx_seq_one_letter_code
_entity_poly.pdbx_strand_id
1 'polypeptide(L)'
;MTHTTYWTARKLAQRLAMIEPLVYRQAVTLAPFRYQELALPEDPPPVGLDVDDSSWDKVYPETYWAGWLTNFILRNDIQIPGDWDASIPVAIRFRLGVSNDFSHPEALTYIDGKAYAACDRHHYEILLPDSLRDGQSHLIALHGWTGLGGWGDRQVNTRLFANASQLVHLDLATRVFFYY
;
A
#
# COMPACT_ATOMS: atom_id res chain seq x y z
N MET A 1 -42.72 1.37 -3.47
CA MET A 1 -42.39 0.47 -2.34
C MET A 1 -41.53 1.20 -1.32
N THR A 2 -41.86 0.99 -0.05
CA THR A 2 -41.56 1.72 1.19
C THR A 2 -40.15 1.50 1.76
N HIS A 3 -39.09 1.49 0.93
CA HIS A 3 -37.72 1.25 1.43
C HIS A 3 -37.14 2.43 2.24
N THR A 4 -37.66 3.65 2.00
CA THR A 4 -37.34 4.85 2.78
C THR A 4 -37.99 4.85 4.17
N THR A 5 -39.23 4.36 4.29
CA THR A 5 -39.96 4.30 5.57
C THR A 5 -39.36 3.30 6.56
N TYR A 6 -38.78 2.19 6.08
CA TYR A 6 -38.19 1.13 6.92
C TYR A 6 -36.67 1.25 7.11
N TRP A 7 -36.06 2.31 6.56
CA TRP A 7 -34.62 2.58 6.65
C TRP A 7 -33.75 1.42 6.16
N THR A 8 -34.27 0.58 5.25
CA THR A 8 -33.61 -0.66 4.84
C THR A 8 -32.21 -0.41 4.29
N ALA A 9 -32.05 0.61 3.43
CA ALA A 9 -30.74 0.99 2.89
C ALA A 9 -29.75 1.41 3.99
N ARG A 10 -30.20 2.18 4.99
CA ARG A 10 -29.35 2.60 6.12
C ARG A 10 -28.93 1.42 6.99
N LYS A 11 -29.85 0.49 7.25
CA LYS A 11 -29.55 -0.74 8.00
C LYS A 11 -28.55 -1.62 7.25
N LEU A 12 -28.74 -1.78 5.93
CA LEU A 12 -27.81 -2.52 5.09
C LEU A 12 -26.43 -1.86 5.07
N ALA A 13 -26.34 -0.54 4.87
CA ALA A 13 -25.09 0.20 4.90
C ALA A 13 -24.34 0.02 6.24
N GLN A 14 -25.07 0.03 7.36
CA GLN A 14 -24.48 -0.26 8.67
C GLN A 14 -23.92 -1.68 8.77
N ARG A 15 -24.62 -2.68 8.23
CA ARG A 15 -24.13 -4.07 8.24
C ARG A 15 -22.91 -4.24 7.33
N LEU A 16 -22.94 -3.63 6.15
CA LEU A 16 -21.80 -3.62 5.22
C LEU A 16 -20.56 -3.02 5.89
N ALA A 17 -20.70 -1.86 6.55
CA ALA A 17 -19.59 -1.23 7.28
C ALA A 17 -19.03 -2.08 8.44
N MET A 18 -19.84 -2.97 9.03
CA MET A 18 -19.37 -3.91 10.05
C MET A 18 -18.65 -5.13 9.46
N ILE A 19 -19.04 -5.56 8.26
CA ILE A 19 -18.51 -6.78 7.62
C ILE A 19 -17.26 -6.47 6.80
N GLU A 20 -17.16 -5.28 6.19
CA GLU A 20 -16.06 -4.91 5.28
C GLU A 20 -14.67 -5.09 5.90
N PRO A 21 -14.41 -4.71 7.17
CA PRO A 21 -13.10 -4.94 7.79
C PRO A 21 -12.73 -6.43 7.91
N LEU A 22 -13.72 -7.33 7.91
CA LEU A 22 -13.52 -8.78 8.03
C LEU A 22 -12.95 -9.44 6.76
N VAL A 23 -12.82 -8.67 5.67
CA VAL A 23 -11.98 -9.05 4.52
C VAL A 23 -10.56 -9.40 4.98
N TYR A 24 -10.06 -8.74 6.03
CA TYR A 24 -8.72 -8.97 6.56
C TYR A 24 -8.81 -9.84 7.81
N ARG A 25 -8.61 -11.16 7.65
CA ARG A 25 -8.68 -12.11 8.78
C ARG A 25 -7.59 -11.85 9.81
N GLN A 26 -6.40 -11.55 9.31
CA GLN A 26 -5.21 -11.24 10.08
C GLN A 26 -4.48 -10.09 9.38
N ALA A 27 -3.81 -9.26 10.18
CA ALA A 27 -2.98 -8.18 9.67
C ALA A 27 -1.77 -8.00 10.60
N VAL A 28 -0.60 -7.77 10.01
CA VAL A 28 0.62 -7.40 10.72
C VAL A 28 1.12 -6.08 10.13
N THR A 29 1.36 -5.10 11.01
CA THR A 29 1.92 -3.81 10.62
C THR A 29 3.36 -4.00 10.15
N LEU A 30 3.68 -3.45 8.98
CA LEU A 30 5.03 -3.43 8.46
C LEU A 30 5.91 -2.44 9.24
N ALA A 31 7.21 -2.71 9.28
CA ALA A 31 8.17 -1.74 9.76
C ALA A 31 8.12 -0.46 8.89
N PRO A 32 8.57 0.71 9.41
CA PRO A 32 8.74 1.91 8.59
C PRO A 32 9.56 1.64 7.33
N PHE A 33 9.12 2.18 6.19
CA PHE A 33 9.88 2.09 4.95
C PHE A 33 11.11 2.97 5.04
N ARG A 34 12.26 2.47 4.58
CA ARG A 34 13.42 3.31 4.25
C ARG A 34 13.09 4.10 2.99
N TYR A 35 13.55 5.34 2.92
CA TYR A 35 13.13 6.31 1.93
C TYR A 35 14.31 7.12 1.42
N GLN A 36 14.33 7.31 0.10
CA GLN A 36 15.24 8.23 -0.56
C GLN A 36 14.52 8.91 -1.72
N GLU A 37 14.76 10.22 -1.88
CA GLU A 37 14.36 10.95 -3.09
C GLU A 37 15.30 10.65 -4.25
N LEU A 38 14.73 10.44 -5.43
CA LEU A 38 15.48 10.27 -6.67
C LEU A 38 15.53 11.59 -7.42
N ALA A 39 16.63 11.86 -8.12
CA ALA A 39 16.78 13.11 -8.84
C ALA A 39 15.85 13.12 -10.08
N LEU A 40 15.83 12.02 -10.83
CA LEU A 40 15.06 11.87 -12.05
C LEU A 40 14.23 10.58 -12.05
N PRO A 41 13.07 10.56 -12.73
CA PRO A 41 12.26 9.34 -12.90
C PRO A 41 12.99 8.21 -13.64
N GLU A 42 13.92 8.56 -14.54
CA GLU A 42 14.71 7.63 -15.34
C GLU A 42 15.97 7.08 -14.65
N ASP A 43 16.31 7.58 -13.46
CA ASP A 43 17.44 7.06 -12.70
C ASP A 43 17.21 5.56 -12.42
N PRO A 44 18.21 4.67 -12.64
CA PRO A 44 18.06 3.26 -12.31
C PRO A 44 17.64 3.11 -10.85
N PRO A 45 16.46 2.56 -10.56
CA PRO A 45 15.95 2.57 -9.20
C PRO A 45 16.78 1.60 -8.36
N PRO A 46 17.22 2.01 -7.15
CA PRO A 46 18.01 1.16 -6.27
C PRO A 46 17.13 0.06 -5.63
N VAL A 47 16.74 -0.92 -6.45
CA VAL A 47 15.88 -2.07 -6.09
C VAL A 47 16.66 -3.35 -5.83
N GLY A 48 17.97 -3.35 -6.12
CA GLY A 48 18.85 -4.50 -5.91
C GLY A 48 18.99 -4.88 -4.43
N LEU A 49 19.25 -6.16 -4.19
CA LEU A 49 19.52 -6.72 -2.85
C LEU A 49 20.88 -6.27 -2.28
N ASP A 50 21.78 -5.81 -3.15
CA ASP A 50 23.13 -5.33 -2.85
C ASP A 50 23.18 -3.84 -2.47
N VAL A 51 22.06 -3.12 -2.60
CA VAL A 51 21.94 -1.71 -2.19
C VAL A 51 21.99 -1.60 -0.68
N ASP A 52 22.96 -0.84 -0.16
CA ASP A 52 23.01 -0.43 1.24
C ASP A 52 22.05 0.76 1.49
N ASP A 53 20.96 0.47 2.18
CA ASP A 53 19.93 1.44 2.56
C ASP A 53 19.99 1.79 4.07
N SER A 54 21.04 1.38 4.78
CA SER A 54 21.15 1.53 6.25
C SER A 54 21.14 2.98 6.72
N SER A 55 21.59 3.91 5.87
CA SER A 55 21.65 5.35 6.15
C SER A 55 20.42 6.13 5.70
N TRP A 56 19.45 5.48 5.06
CA TRP A 56 18.27 6.16 4.50
C TRP A 56 17.30 6.59 5.59
N ASP A 57 16.60 7.68 5.32
CA ASP A 57 15.52 8.17 6.18
C ASP A 57 14.39 7.13 6.25
N LYS A 58 13.55 7.24 7.29
CA LYS A 58 12.41 6.34 7.48
C LYS A 58 11.09 7.08 7.42
N VAL A 59 10.13 6.52 6.71
CA VAL A 59 8.73 6.98 6.68
C VAL A 59 7.95 6.25 7.76
N TYR A 60 7.66 6.96 8.85
CA TYR A 60 6.89 6.43 9.96
C TYR A 60 5.37 6.57 9.70
N PRO A 61 4.55 5.64 10.21
CA PRO A 61 3.11 5.82 10.23
C PRO A 61 2.72 7.12 10.93
N GLU A 62 1.63 7.73 10.48
CA GLU A 62 1.06 8.97 11.04
C GLU A 62 1.99 10.19 10.92
N THR A 63 2.87 10.17 9.91
CA THR A 63 3.78 11.29 9.62
C THR A 63 3.66 11.76 8.18
N TYR A 64 4.07 13.01 7.95
CA TYR A 64 4.19 13.55 6.60
C TYR A 64 5.53 13.12 5.98
N TRP A 65 5.47 12.63 4.75
CA TRP A 65 6.61 12.24 3.94
C TRP A 65 6.41 12.70 2.50
N ALA A 66 7.50 12.82 1.75
CA ALA A 66 7.59 13.23 0.34
C ALA A 66 6.81 14.50 -0.04
N GLY A 67 7.52 15.42 -0.67
CA GLY A 67 6.93 16.65 -1.17
C GLY A 67 6.10 16.46 -2.44
N TRP A 68 5.65 17.59 -2.96
CA TRP A 68 5.15 17.71 -4.32
C TRP A 68 6.23 17.40 -5.36
N LEU A 69 5.87 16.75 -6.46
CA LEU A 69 6.78 16.36 -7.56
C LEU A 69 8.00 15.50 -7.15
N THR A 70 7.87 14.71 -6.09
CA THR A 70 8.99 13.92 -5.57
C THR A 70 9.05 12.58 -6.28
N ASN A 71 10.16 12.29 -6.98
CA ASN A 71 10.51 10.92 -7.35
C ASN A 71 11.09 10.24 -6.12
N PHE A 72 10.70 9.00 -5.86
CA PHE A 72 11.10 8.32 -4.65
C PHE A 72 11.38 6.84 -4.86
N ILE A 73 12.18 6.32 -3.94
CA ILE A 73 12.26 4.90 -3.64
C ILE A 73 11.86 4.69 -2.17
N LEU A 74 11.02 3.70 -1.93
CA LEU A 74 10.76 3.15 -0.60
C LEU A 74 11.25 1.71 -0.54
N ARG A 75 11.90 1.29 0.54
CA ARG A 75 12.39 -0.09 0.75
C ARG A 75 11.93 -0.64 2.09
N ASN A 76 11.54 -1.90 2.12
CA ASN A 76 11.18 -2.60 3.35
C ASN A 76 11.44 -4.10 3.21
N ASP A 77 12.06 -4.68 4.23
CA ASP A 77 12.21 -6.11 4.38
C ASP A 77 10.95 -6.68 5.04
N ILE A 78 10.28 -7.61 4.36
CA ILE A 78 9.06 -8.25 4.86
C ILE A 78 9.29 -9.75 5.06
N GLN A 79 8.56 -10.34 5.99
CA GLN A 79 8.50 -11.79 6.17
C GLN A 79 7.05 -12.18 6.41
N ILE A 80 6.53 -13.12 5.62
CA ILE A 80 5.18 -13.64 5.82
C ILE A 80 5.19 -14.55 7.07
N PRO A 81 4.31 -14.31 8.06
CA PRO A 81 4.25 -15.16 9.24
C PRO A 81 3.94 -16.63 8.89
N GLY A 82 4.75 -17.56 9.39
CA GLY A 82 4.64 -18.98 9.06
C GLY A 82 3.43 -19.71 9.66
N ASP A 83 2.72 -19.07 10.60
CA ASP A 83 1.50 -19.58 11.23
C ASP A 83 0.22 -19.23 10.45
N TRP A 84 0.33 -18.49 9.35
CA TRP A 84 -0.80 -18.16 8.50
C TRP A 84 -1.19 -19.34 7.59
N ASP A 85 -2.48 -19.67 7.59
CA ASP A 85 -3.08 -20.66 6.67
C ASP A 85 -2.65 -20.46 5.21
N ALA A 86 -1.98 -21.45 4.62
CA ALA A 86 -1.47 -21.37 3.25
C ALA A 86 -2.56 -21.39 2.17
N SER A 87 -3.80 -21.77 2.51
CA SER A 87 -4.92 -21.80 1.56
C SER A 87 -5.56 -20.43 1.30
N ILE A 88 -5.18 -19.42 2.07
CA ILE A 88 -5.75 -18.08 2.03
C ILE A 88 -4.70 -17.13 1.44
N PRO A 89 -5.03 -16.22 0.51
CA PRO A 89 -4.03 -15.33 -0.08
C PRO A 89 -3.46 -14.31 0.92
N VAL A 90 -2.18 -13.99 0.75
CA VAL A 90 -1.54 -12.83 1.41
C VAL A 90 -1.51 -11.65 0.45
N ALA A 91 -1.68 -10.44 1.00
CA ALA A 91 -1.41 -9.20 0.30
C ALA A 91 -0.60 -8.23 1.14
N ILE A 92 0.03 -7.25 0.49
CA ILE A 92 0.49 -6.03 1.14
C ILE A 92 -0.54 -4.94 0.88
N ARG A 93 -0.91 -4.21 1.92
CA ARG A 93 -1.65 -2.95 1.84
C ARG A 93 -0.71 -1.80 2.09
N PHE A 94 -0.42 -1.06 1.04
CA PHE A 94 0.33 0.18 1.12
C PHE A 94 -0.57 1.30 1.62
N ARG A 95 -0.09 2.08 2.58
CA ARG A 95 -0.81 3.23 3.12
C ARG A 95 0.05 4.49 3.01
N LEU A 96 0.42 4.79 1.78
CA LEU A 96 1.37 5.85 1.42
C LEU A 96 0.78 7.27 1.49
N GLY A 97 -0.51 7.41 1.75
CA GLY A 97 -1.21 8.70 1.75
C GLY A 97 -1.86 9.01 0.42
N VAL A 98 -2.49 10.17 0.33
CA VAL A 98 -3.23 10.65 -0.85
C VAL A 98 -2.82 12.10 -1.10
N SER A 99 -2.41 12.45 -2.33
CA SER A 99 -2.02 13.83 -2.67
C SER A 99 -3.17 14.70 -3.20
N ASN A 100 -4.41 14.19 -3.15
CA ASN A 100 -5.61 14.77 -3.77
C ASN A 100 -5.49 14.97 -5.30
N ASP A 101 -4.57 14.25 -5.93
CA ASP A 101 -4.45 14.10 -7.38
C ASP A 101 -5.10 12.79 -7.85
N PHE A 102 -5.20 12.57 -9.17
CA PHE A 102 -6.00 11.50 -9.76
C PHE A 102 -5.63 10.11 -9.23
N SER A 103 -4.34 9.74 -9.20
CA SER A 103 -3.89 8.40 -8.76
C SER A 103 -2.72 8.39 -7.78
N HIS A 104 -2.26 9.53 -7.26
CA HIS A 104 -0.97 9.60 -6.58
C HIS A 104 -0.98 9.29 -5.06
N PRO A 105 0.16 8.81 -4.50
CA PRO A 105 1.40 8.47 -5.20
C PRO A 105 1.26 7.25 -6.10
N GLU A 106 1.94 7.27 -7.24
CA GLU A 106 2.02 6.13 -8.18
C GLU A 106 3.39 5.47 -8.01
N ALA A 107 3.43 4.14 -7.95
CA ALA A 107 4.69 3.41 -7.87
C ALA A 107 4.63 2.05 -8.56
N LEU A 108 5.77 1.60 -9.05
CA LEU A 108 6.02 0.22 -9.42
C LEU A 108 6.66 -0.50 -8.23
N THR A 109 6.00 -1.56 -7.76
CA THR A 109 6.50 -2.45 -6.72
C THR A 109 7.43 -3.50 -7.32
N TYR A 110 8.54 -3.72 -6.64
CA TYR A 110 9.53 -4.75 -6.90
C TYR A 110 9.61 -5.71 -5.72
N ILE A 111 9.81 -6.98 -6.02
CA ILE A 111 10.06 -8.05 -5.05
C ILE A 111 11.44 -8.64 -5.37
N ASP A 112 12.37 -8.57 -4.43
CA ASP A 112 13.76 -9.03 -4.59
C ASP A 112 14.40 -8.51 -5.90
N GLY A 113 14.19 -7.22 -6.18
CA GLY A 113 14.69 -6.53 -7.37
C GLY A 113 13.93 -6.79 -8.67
N LYS A 114 12.89 -7.64 -8.67
CA LYS A 114 12.08 -7.93 -9.87
C LYS A 114 10.78 -7.13 -9.86
N ALA A 115 10.49 -6.44 -10.96
CA ALA A 115 9.23 -5.71 -11.13
C ALA A 115 8.05 -6.68 -10.98
N TYR A 116 7.03 -6.26 -10.22
CA TYR A 116 5.94 -7.14 -9.82
C TYR A 116 4.55 -6.55 -10.10
N ALA A 117 4.21 -5.40 -9.49
CA ALA A 117 2.88 -4.82 -9.60
C ALA A 117 2.92 -3.30 -9.45
N ALA A 118 2.07 -2.59 -10.19
CA ALA A 118 1.82 -1.18 -9.95
C ALA A 118 0.95 -1.01 -8.70
N CYS A 119 1.17 0.07 -7.96
CA CYS A 119 0.30 0.49 -6.88
C CYS A 119 0.08 2.00 -6.91
N ASP A 120 -1.12 2.41 -6.53
CA ASP A 120 -1.55 3.80 -6.54
C ASP A 120 -2.62 4.01 -5.44
N ARG A 121 -3.22 5.20 -5.32
CA ARG A 121 -4.24 5.44 -4.27
C ARG A 121 -5.50 4.57 -4.39
N HIS A 122 -5.81 4.08 -5.59
CA HIS A 122 -6.91 3.17 -5.93
C HIS A 122 -6.47 1.70 -5.87
N HIS A 123 -5.21 1.43 -6.20
CA HIS A 123 -4.57 0.11 -6.18
C HIS A 123 -3.53 0.04 -5.08
N TYR A 124 -3.96 0.22 -3.83
CA TYR A 124 -3.05 0.24 -2.68
C TYR A 124 -2.84 -1.15 -2.07
N GLU A 125 -3.40 -2.20 -2.67
CA GLU A 125 -3.28 -3.59 -2.22
C GLU A 125 -2.74 -4.46 -3.34
N ILE A 126 -1.65 -5.20 -3.08
CA ILE A 126 -1.06 -6.15 -4.02
C ILE A 126 -1.07 -7.55 -3.42
N LEU A 127 -1.55 -8.54 -4.16
CA LEU A 127 -1.41 -9.96 -3.77
C LEU A 127 0.07 -10.34 -3.80
N LEU A 128 0.50 -11.21 -2.89
CA LEU A 128 1.85 -11.76 -2.89
C LEU A 128 1.85 -13.18 -3.47
N PRO A 129 2.90 -13.59 -4.19
CA PRO A 129 3.00 -14.95 -4.68
C PRO A 129 3.32 -15.91 -3.51
N ASP A 130 2.78 -17.13 -3.57
CA ASP A 130 2.99 -18.14 -2.53
C ASP A 130 4.47 -18.53 -2.35
N SER A 131 5.32 -18.24 -3.34
CA SER A 131 6.77 -18.44 -3.23
C SER A 131 7.43 -17.63 -2.12
N LEU A 132 6.78 -16.57 -1.62
CA LEU A 132 7.29 -15.78 -0.47
C LEU A 132 6.89 -16.37 0.89
N ARG A 133 6.14 -17.48 0.90
CA ARG A 133 5.78 -18.23 2.11
C ARG A 133 6.86 -19.28 2.46
N ASP A 134 8.13 -18.93 2.29
CA ASP A 134 9.28 -19.78 2.57
C ASP A 134 9.90 -19.52 3.97
N GLY A 135 9.30 -18.59 4.72
CA GLY A 135 9.76 -18.17 6.04
C GLY A 135 11.02 -17.28 6.00
N GLN A 136 11.46 -16.82 4.84
CA GLN A 136 12.58 -15.89 4.69
C GLN A 136 12.09 -14.44 4.61
N SER A 137 13.05 -13.53 4.77
CA SER A 137 12.82 -12.11 4.53
C SER A 137 12.98 -11.81 3.04
N HIS A 138 12.06 -11.04 2.49
CA HIS A 138 12.07 -10.58 1.10
C HIS A 138 12.05 -9.05 1.03
N LEU A 139 12.80 -8.51 0.08
CA LEU A 139 12.85 -7.07 -0.15
C LEU A 139 11.64 -6.63 -0.97
N ILE A 140 10.88 -5.69 -0.43
CA ILE A 140 9.88 -4.92 -1.16
C ILE A 140 10.45 -3.53 -1.43
N ALA A 141 10.46 -3.14 -2.70
CA ALA A 141 10.83 -1.78 -3.09
C ALA A 141 9.71 -1.12 -3.92
N LEU A 142 9.41 0.15 -3.64
CA LEU A 142 8.44 0.95 -4.39
C LEU A 142 9.19 2.09 -5.07
N HIS A 143 9.30 2.04 -6.38
CA HIS A 143 9.86 3.13 -7.19
C HIS A 143 8.72 3.94 -7.78
N GLY A 144 8.61 5.22 -7.43
CA GLY A 144 7.42 5.98 -7.77
C GLY A 144 7.56 7.50 -7.69
N TRP A 145 6.40 8.17 -7.81
CA TRP A 145 6.28 9.62 -7.84
C TRP A 145 4.99 10.13 -7.17
N THR A 146 5.04 11.30 -6.53
CA THR A 146 3.96 11.81 -5.65
C THR A 146 2.90 12.70 -6.31
N GLY A 147 3.00 12.98 -7.62
CA GLY A 147 1.97 13.70 -8.35
C GLY A 147 2.13 15.22 -8.40
N LEU A 148 1.21 15.85 -9.13
CA LEU A 148 1.13 17.31 -9.30
C LEU A 148 0.43 18.02 -8.13
N GLY A 149 0.04 17.31 -7.06
CA GLY A 149 -0.60 17.93 -5.89
C GLY A 149 -1.98 18.52 -6.19
N GLY A 150 -2.66 17.99 -7.22
CA GLY A 150 -3.97 18.42 -7.70
C GLY A 150 -3.94 19.16 -9.05
N TRP A 151 -5.11 19.28 -9.68
CA TRP A 151 -5.28 19.95 -10.99
C TRP A 151 -5.33 21.49 -10.90
N GLY A 152 -5.27 22.06 -9.70
CA GLY A 152 -5.49 23.49 -9.41
C GLY A 152 -4.28 24.23 -8.83
N ASP A 153 -4.52 25.17 -7.89
CA ASP A 153 -3.48 25.98 -7.25
C ASP A 153 -2.38 25.09 -6.64
N ARG A 154 -1.17 25.24 -7.18
CA ARG A 154 0.01 24.47 -6.80
C ARG A 154 0.34 24.70 -5.34
N GLN A 155 -0.01 23.76 -4.48
CA GLN A 155 0.36 23.77 -3.08
C GLN A 155 1.77 23.16 -2.94
N VAL A 156 2.79 24.00 -3.14
CA VAL A 156 4.21 23.59 -3.10
C VAL A 156 4.66 22.97 -1.78
N ASN A 157 3.90 23.18 -0.70
CA ASN A 157 4.16 22.60 0.62
C ASN A 157 3.34 21.33 0.91
N THR A 158 2.58 20.82 -0.06
CA THR A 158 1.83 19.56 0.08
C THR A 158 2.80 18.42 0.31
N ARG A 159 2.46 17.60 1.30
CA ARG A 159 3.15 16.35 1.61
C ARG A 159 2.16 15.23 1.76
N LEU A 160 2.59 14.01 1.49
CA LEU A 160 1.78 12.83 1.71
C LEU A 160 1.74 12.49 3.20
N PHE A 161 0.57 12.12 3.71
CA PHE A 161 0.42 11.64 5.08
C PHE A 161 0.40 10.11 5.08
N ALA A 162 1.48 9.48 5.55
CA ALA A 162 1.58 8.04 5.63
C ALA A 162 0.73 7.49 6.78
N ASN A 163 0.10 6.34 6.57
CA ASN A 163 -0.46 5.52 7.64
C ASN A 163 0.26 4.17 7.67
N ALA A 164 -0.07 3.31 8.63
CA ALA A 164 0.54 2.00 8.76
C ALA A 164 0.22 1.10 7.54
N SER A 165 1.24 0.74 6.76
CA SER A 165 1.17 -0.33 5.78
C SER A 165 1.17 -1.69 6.48
N GLN A 166 0.53 -2.68 5.87
CA GLN A 166 0.30 -3.98 6.52
C GLN A 166 0.49 -5.15 5.56
N LEU A 167 1.03 -6.24 6.06
CA LEU A 167 0.76 -7.57 5.49
C LEU A 167 -0.61 -8.01 5.97
N VAL A 168 -1.42 -8.56 5.07
CA VAL A 168 -2.78 -8.99 5.39
C VAL A 168 -3.10 -10.35 4.80
N HIS A 169 -3.97 -11.07 5.51
CA HIS A 169 -4.50 -12.37 5.13
C HIS A 169 -5.95 -12.22 4.66
N LEU A 170 -6.21 -12.46 3.37
CA LEU A 170 -7.44 -12.03 2.70
C LEU A 170 -8.54 -13.11 2.69
N ASP A 171 -9.68 -12.81 3.29
CA ASP A 171 -10.90 -13.60 3.09
C ASP A 171 -11.53 -13.29 1.74
N LEU A 172 -11.20 -14.09 0.71
CA LEU A 172 -11.73 -13.88 -0.64
C LEU A 172 -13.25 -14.00 -0.72
N ALA A 173 -13.88 -14.86 0.08
CA ALA A 173 -15.35 -15.01 0.05
C ALA A 173 -16.03 -13.73 0.53
N THR A 174 -15.53 -13.16 1.63
CA THR A 174 -15.96 -11.86 2.16
C THR A 174 -15.63 -10.74 1.19
N ARG A 175 -14.49 -10.80 0.50
CA ARG A 175 -14.11 -9.83 -0.53
C ARG A 175 -15.08 -9.82 -1.70
N VAL A 176 -15.38 -11.00 -2.24
CA VAL A 176 -16.29 -11.18 -3.37
C VAL A 176 -17.68 -10.64 -3.03
N PHE A 177 -18.15 -10.82 -1.80
CA PHE A 177 -19.43 -10.29 -1.33
C PHE A 177 -19.58 -8.75 -1.46
N PHE A 178 -18.48 -7.98 -1.47
CA PHE A 178 -18.54 -6.52 -1.65
C PHE A 178 -18.42 -6.05 -3.10
N TYR A 179 -17.91 -6.90 -4.00
CA TYR A 179 -17.58 -6.52 -5.36
C TYR A 179 -18.40 -7.25 -6.45
N TYR A 180 -19.25 -8.19 -6.04
CA TYR A 180 -20.21 -8.92 -6.87
C TYR A 180 -21.60 -8.93 -6.22
#